data_AF-A0AAV9EPS1-F1
#
_entry.id   AF-A0AAV9EPS1-F1
#
_cell.length_a   1.000
_cell.length_b   1.000
_cell.length_c   1.000
_cell.angle_alpha   90.00
_cell.angle_beta   90.00
_cell.angle_gamma   90.00
#
_symmetry.space_group_name_H-M   'P 1'
#
loop_
_entity.id
_entity.type
_entity.pdbx_description
1 polymer ?
#
loop_
_entity_poly.entity_id
_entity_poly.type
_entity_poly.pdbx_seq_one_letter_code
_entity_poly.pdbx_strand_id
1 'polypeptide(L)'
;MDSSDSDEEFDELVTITAGHIVYQSLYLCKEPMHTSPHRGFHRVQELLGGHWERSHVMLRMEPPVFAHFCEEFRRKNLLKDTRYVVVEEAMALFLITLGQNERVRPMREWFQRSSETCSRHFNIVLNAMQEYAKERFKTCAYII
;
A
#
# COMPACT_ATOMS: atom_id res chain seq x y z
N MET A 1 10.21 -32.95 55.38
CA MET A 1 9.41 -31.95 54.66
C MET A 1 10.42 -31.11 53.92
N ASP A 2 10.45 -31.32 52.61
CA ASP A 2 11.59 -31.02 51.76
C ASP A 2 11.53 -29.57 51.27
N SER A 3 12.58 -28.81 51.56
CA SER A 3 12.70 -27.39 51.21
C SER A 3 13.29 -27.15 49.83
N SER A 4 13.80 -28.19 49.14
CA SER A 4 14.37 -28.07 47.79
C SER A 4 13.36 -28.15 46.65
N ASP A 5 12.20 -28.79 46.86
CA ASP A 5 11.17 -29.01 45.82
C ASP A 5 10.49 -27.69 45.39
N SER A 6 10.34 -26.75 46.32
CA SER A 6 9.72 -25.43 46.06
C SER A 6 10.61 -24.45 45.29
N ASP A 7 11.94 -24.60 45.39
CA ASP A 7 12.89 -23.74 44.68
C ASP A 7 13.05 -24.20 43.21
N GLU A 8 12.96 -25.51 42.95
CA GLU A 8 12.93 -26.05 41.57
C GLU A 8 11.67 -25.63 40.80
N GLU A 9 10.49 -25.68 41.45
CA GLU A 9 9.23 -25.23 40.83
C GLU A 9 9.26 -23.72 40.50
N PHE A 10 9.94 -22.92 41.33
CA PHE A 10 10.14 -21.49 41.07
C PHE A 10 11.09 -21.23 39.90
N ASP A 11 12.21 -21.97 39.80
CA ASP A 11 13.18 -21.82 38.70
C ASP A 11 12.59 -22.28 37.35
N GLU A 12 11.77 -23.33 37.35
CA GLU A 12 11.01 -23.75 36.17
C GLU A 12 10.03 -22.67 35.71
N LEU A 13 9.29 -22.06 36.64
CA LEU A 13 8.37 -20.96 36.34
C LEU A 13 9.10 -19.73 35.78
N VAL A 14 10.26 -19.38 36.34
CA VAL A 14 11.11 -18.29 35.84
C VAL A 14 11.59 -18.60 34.42
N THR A 15 12.01 -19.83 34.15
CA THR A 15 12.48 -20.26 32.83
C THR A 15 11.37 -20.25 31.78
N ILE A 16 10.19 -20.77 32.12
CA ILE A 16 9.00 -20.72 31.26
C ILE A 16 8.60 -19.27 30.98
N THR A 17 8.57 -18.43 32.01
CA THR A 17 8.17 -17.02 31.87
C THR A 17 9.20 -16.23 31.07
N ALA A 18 10.49 -16.44 31.29
CA ALA A 18 11.56 -15.83 30.50
C ALA A 18 11.50 -16.28 29.03
N GLY A 19 11.28 -17.58 28.79
CA GLY A 19 11.06 -18.12 27.46
C GLY A 19 9.83 -17.52 26.79
N HIS A 20 8.73 -17.35 27.52
CA HIS A 20 7.51 -16.71 27.03
C HIS A 20 7.73 -15.23 26.71
N ILE A 21 8.43 -14.48 27.56
CA ILE A 21 8.78 -13.06 27.33
C ILE A 21 9.68 -12.91 26.09
N VAL A 22 10.69 -13.76 25.96
CA VAL A 22 11.61 -13.77 24.80
C VAL A 22 10.85 -14.14 23.53
N TYR A 23 10.04 -15.20 23.56
CA TYR A 23 9.20 -15.60 22.44
C TYR A 23 8.22 -14.50 22.03
N GLN A 24 7.55 -13.89 23.00
CA GLN A 24 6.64 -12.78 22.77
C GLN A 24 7.35 -11.55 22.20
N SER A 25 8.56 -11.24 22.68
CA SER A 25 9.36 -10.13 22.17
C SER A 25 9.87 -10.38 20.74
N LEU A 26 10.31 -11.60 20.43
CA LEU A 26 10.88 -11.95 19.13
C LEU A 26 9.81 -12.17 18.05
N TYR A 27 8.64 -12.70 18.42
CA TYR A 27 7.67 -13.20 17.44
C TYR A 27 6.30 -12.51 17.51
N LEU A 28 5.88 -11.99 18.67
CA LEU A 28 4.55 -11.40 18.83
C LEU A 28 4.57 -9.86 18.84
N CYS A 29 5.57 -9.22 19.45
CA CYS A 29 5.78 -7.78 19.44
C CYS A 29 6.45 -7.33 18.13
N LYS A 30 5.76 -7.52 17.00
CA LYS A 30 6.27 -7.07 15.71
C LYS A 30 6.23 -5.55 15.65
N GLU A 31 7.40 -4.91 15.67
CA GLU A 31 7.50 -3.47 15.49
C GLU A 31 6.88 -3.07 14.15
N PRO A 32 5.96 -2.09 14.13
CA PRO A 32 5.33 -1.67 12.89
C PRO A 32 6.40 -1.07 11.97
N MET A 33 6.62 -1.68 10.81
CA MET A 33 7.56 -1.16 9.80
C MET A 33 7.07 0.15 9.15
N HIS A 34 5.77 0.46 9.28
CA HIS A 34 5.12 1.62 8.68
C HIS A 34 4.66 2.59 9.76
N THR A 35 5.57 3.44 10.22
CA THR A 35 5.36 4.39 11.33
C THR A 35 5.10 5.82 10.87
N SER A 36 5.24 6.10 9.57
CA SER A 36 5.10 7.47 9.09
C SER A 36 3.64 7.93 9.20
N PRO A 37 3.38 9.16 9.69
CA PRO A 37 2.04 9.74 9.74
C PRO A 37 1.46 10.02 8.35
N HIS A 38 2.31 10.01 7.31
CA HIS A 38 1.91 10.23 5.93
C HIS A 38 1.33 8.94 5.34
N ARG A 39 0.00 8.81 5.41
CA ARG A 39 -0.75 7.80 4.64
C ARG A 39 -0.58 8.07 3.15
N GLY A 40 -0.62 7.04 2.31
CA GLY A 40 -0.41 7.17 0.86
C GLY A 40 -1.22 8.30 0.19
N PHE A 41 -2.45 8.56 0.62
CA PHE A 41 -3.22 9.74 0.19
C PHE A 41 -2.50 11.09 0.39
N HIS A 42 -1.94 11.36 1.58
CA HIS A 42 -1.24 12.61 1.84
C HIS A 42 0.01 12.76 0.97
N ARG A 43 0.67 11.65 0.64
CA ARG A 43 1.81 11.64 -0.30
C ARG A 43 1.38 12.00 -1.72
N VAL A 44 0.24 11.49 -2.17
CA VAL A 44 -0.30 11.87 -3.47
C VAL A 44 -0.68 13.35 -3.49
N GLN A 45 -1.29 13.86 -2.42
CA GLN A 45 -1.59 15.29 -2.31
C GLN A 45 -0.32 16.17 -2.32
N GLU A 46 0.74 15.76 -1.63
CA GLU A 46 2.06 16.43 -1.66
C GLU A 46 2.65 16.44 -3.07
N LEU A 47 2.56 15.30 -3.78
CA LEU A 47 3.07 15.15 -5.14
C LEU A 47 2.33 16.09 -6.11
N LEU A 48 1.00 16.11 -6.05
CA LEU A 48 0.13 16.90 -6.92
C LEU A 48 0.17 18.40 -6.60
N GLY A 49 0.32 18.77 -5.33
CA GLY A 49 0.45 20.16 -4.89
C GLY A 49 1.87 20.73 -4.99
N GLY A 50 2.85 19.90 -5.35
CA GLY A 50 4.24 20.28 -5.51
C GLY A 50 4.56 20.83 -6.92
N HIS A 51 5.84 20.79 -7.27
CA HIS A 51 6.29 21.20 -8.61
C HIS A 51 5.75 20.25 -9.69
N TRP A 52 5.21 20.80 -10.77
CA TRP A 52 4.55 20.04 -11.84
C TRP A 52 5.49 18.98 -12.47
N GLU A 53 6.79 19.28 -12.62
CA GLU A 53 7.76 18.31 -13.15
C GLU A 53 7.88 17.07 -12.26
N ARG A 54 7.78 17.21 -10.93
CA ARG A 54 7.85 16.08 -10.00
C ARG A 54 6.67 15.14 -10.23
N SER A 55 5.48 15.72 -10.39
CA SER A 55 4.27 14.97 -10.76
C SER A 55 4.42 14.31 -12.14
N HIS A 56 4.90 15.05 -13.14
CA HIS A 56 5.11 14.51 -14.48
C HIS A 56 6.13 13.36 -14.50
N VAL A 57 7.24 13.49 -13.76
CA VAL A 57 8.25 12.43 -13.67
C VAL A 57 7.67 11.20 -12.99
N MET A 58 6.98 11.35 -11.86
CA MET A 58 6.47 10.24 -11.07
C MET A 58 5.26 9.55 -11.71
N LEU A 59 4.25 10.33 -12.12
CA LEU A 59 2.96 9.85 -12.61
C LEU A 59 2.90 9.71 -14.14
N ARG A 60 3.89 10.25 -14.86
CA ARG A 60 3.89 10.37 -16.34
C ARG A 60 2.75 11.21 -16.89
N MET A 61 2.18 12.07 -16.06
CA MET A 61 1.09 12.99 -16.40
C MET A 61 1.11 14.21 -15.49
N GLU A 62 0.56 15.31 -15.98
CA GLU A 62 0.39 16.52 -15.17
C GLU A 62 -0.69 16.33 -14.09
N PRO A 63 -0.61 17.04 -12.95
CA PRO A 63 -1.60 16.94 -11.87
C PRO A 63 -3.08 17.07 -12.31
N PRO A 64 -3.49 18.04 -13.16
CA PRO A 64 -4.89 18.13 -13.58
C PRO A 64 -5.34 16.94 -14.42
N VAL A 65 -4.45 16.39 -15.26
CA VAL A 65 -4.74 15.19 -16.07
C VAL A 65 -4.91 13.98 -15.16
N PHE A 66 -4.05 13.82 -14.15
CA PHE A 66 -4.17 12.76 -13.16
C PHE A 66 -5.49 12.83 -12.38
N ALA A 67 -5.87 14.02 -11.93
CA ALA A 67 -7.13 14.22 -11.20
C ALA A 67 -8.34 13.86 -12.06
N HIS A 68 -8.37 14.32 -13.31
CA HIS A 68 -9.42 13.98 -14.26
C HIS A 68 -9.50 12.47 -14.51
N PHE A 69 -8.34 11.83 -14.66
CA PHE A 69 -8.24 10.40 -14.89
C PHE A 69 -8.79 9.57 -13.71
N CYS A 70 -8.47 9.96 -12.47
CA CYS A 70 -9.05 9.33 -11.28
C CYS A 70 -10.57 9.50 -11.21
N GLU A 71 -11.06 10.69 -11.53
CA GLU A 71 -12.50 10.99 -11.56
C GLU A 71 -13.24 10.19 -12.63
N GLU A 72 -12.62 9.98 -13.80
CA GLU A 72 -13.23 9.17 -14.86
C GLU A 72 -13.42 7.71 -14.42
N PHE A 73 -12.43 7.15 -13.72
CA PHE A 73 -12.50 5.79 -13.17
C PHE A 73 -13.54 5.66 -12.06
N ARG A 74 -13.71 6.70 -11.22
CA ARG A 74 -14.81 6.78 -10.25
C ARG A 74 -16.16 6.83 -10.95
N ARG A 75 -16.33 7.74 -11.92
CA ARG A 75 -17.59 7.94 -12.66
C ARG A 75 -18.04 6.68 -13.41
N LYS A 76 -17.09 5.95 -13.99
CA LYS A 76 -17.34 4.65 -14.65
C LYS A 76 -17.47 3.48 -13.68
N ASN A 77 -17.36 3.74 -12.36
CA ASN A 77 -17.46 2.74 -11.31
C ASN A 77 -16.42 1.59 -11.45
N LEU A 78 -15.28 1.88 -12.10
CA LEU A 78 -14.18 0.95 -12.30
C LEU A 78 -13.30 0.85 -11.05
N LEU A 79 -13.18 1.96 -10.31
CA LEU A 79 -12.46 2.03 -9.04
C LEU A 79 -13.33 2.72 -7.99
N LYS A 80 -13.17 2.29 -6.74
CA LYS A 80 -13.83 2.85 -5.57
C LYS A 80 -12.84 3.02 -4.44
N ASP A 81 -13.09 4.03 -3.61
CA ASP A 81 -12.35 4.17 -2.38
C ASP A 81 -12.64 2.98 -1.46
N THR A 82 -11.59 2.47 -0.83
CA THR A 82 -11.70 1.47 0.23
C THR A 82 -11.49 2.11 1.58
N ARG A 83 -11.74 1.37 2.68
CA ARG A 83 -11.46 1.86 4.04
C ARG A 83 -10.03 2.39 4.21
N TYR A 84 -9.09 1.82 3.45
CA TYR A 84 -7.67 2.06 3.65
C TYR A 84 -7.03 2.82 2.51
N VAL A 85 -7.40 2.55 1.25
CA VAL A 85 -6.76 3.12 0.05
C VAL A 85 -7.82 3.79 -0.82
N VAL A 86 -7.61 5.06 -1.13
CA VAL A 86 -8.46 5.84 -2.05
C VAL A 86 -8.04 5.64 -3.50
N VAL A 87 -8.91 6.00 -4.45
CA VAL A 87 -8.66 5.84 -5.89
C VAL A 87 -7.36 6.52 -6.32
N GLU A 88 -7.08 7.74 -5.87
CA GLU A 88 -5.86 8.46 -6.21
C GLU A 88 -4.61 7.74 -5.70
N GLU A 89 -4.65 7.18 -4.50
CA GLU A 89 -3.54 6.41 -3.94
C GLU A 89 -3.29 5.14 -4.75
N ALA A 90 -4.34 4.39 -5.09
CA ALA A 90 -4.22 3.18 -5.91
C ALA A 90 -3.71 3.49 -7.33
N MET A 91 -4.23 4.55 -7.94
CA MET A 91 -3.85 4.99 -9.28
C MET A 91 -2.40 5.47 -9.32
N ALA A 92 -1.99 6.31 -8.37
CA ALA A 92 -0.61 6.77 -8.24
C ALA A 92 0.34 5.59 -8.01
N LEU A 93 -0.04 4.65 -7.14
CA LEU A 93 0.75 3.44 -6.91
C LEU A 93 0.98 2.66 -8.21
N PHE A 94 -0.07 2.43 -8.99
CA PHE A 94 0.02 1.74 -10.28
C PHE A 94 0.92 2.48 -11.28
N LEU A 95 0.69 3.78 -11.48
CA LEU A 95 1.43 4.60 -12.44
C LEU A 95 2.91 4.73 -12.09
N ILE A 96 3.24 4.91 -10.81
CA ILE A 96 4.64 4.99 -10.37
C ILE A 96 5.31 3.62 -10.53
N THR A 97 4.59 2.52 -10.27
CA THR A 97 5.10 1.15 -10.50
C THR A 97 5.48 0.94 -11.96
N LEU A 98 4.59 1.32 -12.88
CA LEU A 98 4.86 1.19 -14.32
C LEU A 98 5.91 2.19 -14.82
N GLY A 99 5.82 3.44 -14.35
CA GLY A 99 6.59 4.56 -14.89
C GLY A 99 8.06 4.56 -14.48
N GLN A 100 8.41 3.97 -13.34
CA GLN A 100 9.78 3.98 -12.82
C GLN A 100 10.52 2.65 -12.99
N ASN A 101 9.86 1.59 -13.52
CA ASN A 101 10.38 0.21 -13.50
C ASN A 101 10.86 -0.22 -12.11
N GLU A 102 10.28 0.37 -11.06
CA GLU A 102 10.73 0.20 -9.70
C GLU A 102 10.12 -1.07 -9.10
N ARG A 103 10.97 -1.87 -8.44
CA ARG A 103 10.52 -3.03 -7.66
C ARG A 103 9.57 -2.54 -6.56
N VAL A 104 8.60 -3.33 -6.14
CA VAL A 104 7.58 -2.99 -5.11
C VAL A 104 8.14 -2.41 -3.77
N ARG A 105 9.45 -2.50 -3.51
CA ARG A 105 10.09 -2.08 -2.26
C ARG A 105 10.04 -0.57 -1.97
N PRO A 106 10.42 0.38 -2.85
CA PRO A 106 10.32 1.81 -2.58
C PRO A 106 8.88 2.26 -2.41
N MET A 107 7.90 1.63 -3.09
CA MET A 107 6.47 1.92 -2.86
C MET A 107 5.98 1.55 -1.47
N ARG A 108 6.56 0.52 -0.83
CA ARG A 108 6.22 0.20 0.57
C ARG A 108 6.62 1.32 1.51
N GLU A 109 7.76 1.94 1.26
CA GLU A 109 8.25 3.09 2.03
C GLU A 109 7.51 4.38 1.67
N TRP A 110 7.19 4.57 0.40
CA TRP A 110 6.47 5.75 -0.09
C TRP A 110 5.02 5.78 0.38
N PHE A 111 4.27 4.69 0.17
CA PHE A 111 2.85 4.61 0.51
C PHE A 111 2.59 4.09 1.92
N GLN A 112 3.63 3.61 2.62
CA GLN A 112 3.52 3.03 3.96
C GLN A 112 2.53 1.85 4.01
N ARG A 113 2.56 1.01 2.97
CA ARG A 113 1.68 -0.16 2.78
C ARG A 113 2.46 -1.47 2.77
N SER A 114 1.78 -2.54 3.21
CA SER A 114 2.30 -3.90 3.04
C SER A 114 2.44 -4.26 1.57
N SER A 115 3.39 -5.15 1.25
CA SER A 115 3.60 -5.67 -0.11
C SER A 115 2.33 -6.30 -0.69
N GLU A 116 1.60 -7.03 0.15
CA GLU A 116 0.30 -7.62 -0.20
C GLU A 116 -0.69 -6.53 -0.62
N THR A 117 -0.75 -5.42 0.11
CA THR A 117 -1.64 -4.30 -0.23
C THR A 117 -1.23 -3.63 -1.53
N CYS A 118 0.05 -3.36 -1.74
CA CYS A 118 0.54 -2.82 -3.01
C CYS A 118 0.20 -3.75 -4.18
N SER A 119 0.45 -5.05 -4.05
CA SER A 119 0.18 -6.03 -5.11
C SER A 119 -1.32 -6.16 -5.41
N ARG A 120 -2.16 -6.18 -4.37
CA ARG A 120 -3.61 -6.26 -4.54
C ARG A 120 -4.15 -5.04 -5.28
N HIS A 121 -3.78 -3.83 -4.86
CA HIS A 121 -4.25 -2.60 -5.50
C HIS A 121 -3.66 -2.43 -6.89
N PHE A 122 -2.42 -2.84 -7.13
CA PHE A 122 -1.86 -2.89 -8.48
C PHE A 122 -2.71 -3.73 -9.42
N ASN A 123 -3.09 -4.95 -9.01
CA ASN A 123 -3.92 -5.84 -9.83
C ASN A 123 -5.35 -5.31 -10.02
N ILE A 124 -5.94 -4.69 -8.99
CA ILE A 124 -7.27 -4.04 -9.11
C ILE A 124 -7.23 -2.95 -10.18
N VAL A 125 -6.22 -2.07 -10.13
CA VAL A 125 -6.08 -0.99 -11.12
C VAL A 125 -5.75 -1.55 -12.50
N LEU A 126 -4.92 -2.58 -12.60
CA LEU A 126 -4.62 -3.26 -13.88
C LEU A 126 -5.89 -3.80 -14.55
N ASN A 127 -6.77 -4.46 -13.79
CA ASN A 127 -8.03 -4.98 -14.32
C ASN A 127 -8.96 -3.85 -14.76
N ALA A 128 -9.09 -2.80 -13.95
CA ALA A 128 -9.87 -1.61 -14.29
C ALA A 128 -9.35 -0.94 -15.58
N MET A 129 -8.03 -0.85 -15.74
CA MET A 129 -7.38 -0.31 -16.94
C MET A 129 -7.65 -1.16 -18.18
N GLN A 130 -7.64 -2.49 -18.05
CA GLN A 130 -7.98 -3.38 -19.16
C GLN A 130 -9.44 -3.23 -19.60
N GLU A 131 -10.36 -3.08 -18.64
CA GLU A 131 -11.77 -2.84 -18.93
C GLU A 131 -11.97 -1.47 -19.60
N TYR A 132 -11.34 -0.44 -19.05
CA TYR A 132 -11.32 0.90 -19.63
C TYR A 132 -10.82 0.91 -21.08
N ALA A 133 -9.69 0.24 -21.33
CA ALA A 133 -9.11 0.14 -22.65
C ALA A 133 -10.05 -0.59 -23.63
N LYS A 134 -10.66 -1.72 -23.22
CA LYS A 134 -11.62 -2.46 -24.05
C LYS A 134 -12.82 -1.59 -24.45
N GLU A 135 -13.36 -0.81 -23.52
CA GLU A 135 -14.45 0.13 -23.81
C GLU A 135 -13.99 1.18 -24.84
N ARG A 136 -12.83 1.82 -24.61
CA ARG A 136 -12.30 2.86 -25.49
C ARG A 136 -12.03 2.35 -26.90
N PHE A 137 -11.45 1.16 -27.05
CA PHE A 137 -11.20 0.54 -28.36
C PHE A 137 -12.50 0.16 -29.07
N LYS A 138 -13.53 -0.30 -28.35
CA LYS A 138 -14.87 -0.54 -28.94
C LYS A 138 -15.51 0.75 -29.44
N THR A 139 -15.41 1.85 -28.67
CA THR A 139 -15.95 3.14 -29.08
C THR A 139 -15.24 3.68 -30.34
N CYS A 140 -13.93 3.51 -30.46
CA CYS A 140 -13.21 3.89 -31.69
C CYS A 140 -13.63 3.04 -32.89
N ALA A 141 -13.89 1.74 -32.71
CA ALA A 141 -14.40 0.86 -33.77
C ALA A 141 -15.86 1.14 -34.17
N TYR A 142 -16.61 1.88 -33.35
CA TYR A 142 -17.99 2.32 -33.66
C TYR A 142 -18.05 3.71 -34.30
N ILE A 143 -16.92 4.43 -34.35
CA ILE A 143 -16.81 5.79 -34.90
C ILE A 143 -16.01 5.81 -36.22
N ILE A 144 -15.42 4.68 -36.62
CA ILE A 144 -14.79 4.45 -37.93
C ILE A 144 -15.68 3.51 -38.73
#